data_AF-D5K774-F1
#
_entry.id   AF-D5K774-F1
#
_cell.length_a   1.000
_cell.length_b   1.000
_cell.length_c   1.000
_cell.angle_alpha   90.00
_cell.angle_beta   90.00
_cell.angle_gamma   90.00
#
_symmetry.space_group_name_H-M   'P 1'
#
loop_
_entity.id
_entity.type
_entity.pdbx_description
1 polymer ?
#
loop_
_entity_poly.entity_id
_entity_poly.type
_entity_poly.pdbx_seq_one_letter_code
_entity_poly.pdbx_strand_id
1 'polypeptide(L)' 'ATYYLTFTGVPGTATYYALIMTVYTWIAKGAWFALGYPYDFIVTPVWLPSAMLLDLVYWAT' A
#
# COMPACT_ATOMS: atom_id res chain seq x y z
N ALA A 1 -1.80 11.00 -16.39
CA ALA A 1 -1.55 9.62 -15.92
C ALA A 1 -2.75 8.71 -16.20
N THR A 2 -3.94 9.03 -15.68
CA THR A 2 -5.20 8.30 -15.96
C THR A 2 -5.51 8.21 -17.45
N TYR A 3 -5.26 9.28 -18.21
CA TYR A 3 -5.49 9.33 -19.66
C TYR A 3 -4.63 8.33 -20.47
N TYR A 4 -3.49 7.87 -19.93
CA TYR A 4 -2.57 6.93 -20.59
C TYR A 4 -2.93 5.46 -20.32
N LEU A 5 -3.48 5.17 -19.12
CA LEU A 5 -4.00 3.86 -18.74
C LEU A 5 -5.22 3.47 -19.58
N THR A 6 -6.12 4.42 -19.88
CA THR A 6 -7.37 4.12 -20.61
C THR A 6 -7.16 3.83 -22.10
N PHE A 7 -6.10 4.35 -22.72
CA PHE A 7 -5.87 4.22 -24.17
C PHE A 7 -4.87 3.12 -24.57
N THR A 8 -3.90 2.79 -23.71
CA THR A 8 -2.86 1.77 -24.02
C THR A 8 -2.83 0.61 -23.02
N GLY A 9 -3.50 0.75 -21.86
CA GLY A 9 -3.46 -0.25 -20.80
C GLY A 9 -2.12 -0.40 -20.08
N VAL A 10 -1.05 0.29 -20.53
CA VAL A 10 0.30 0.16 -19.98
C VAL A 10 0.53 1.22 -18.90
N PRO A 11 0.65 0.83 -17.62
CA PRO A 11 1.01 1.76 -16.55
C PRO A 11 2.48 2.16 -16.70
N GLY A 12 2.79 3.46 -16.71
CA GLY A 12 4.17 3.91 -16.54
C GLY A 12 4.74 3.46 -15.18
N THR A 13 6.06 3.42 -15.03
CA THR A 13 6.75 2.85 -13.85
C THR A 13 6.19 3.29 -12.49
N ALA A 14 6.02 4.59 -12.25
CA ALA A 14 5.46 5.10 -10.98
C ALA A 14 4.00 4.64 -10.77
N THR A 15 3.22 4.56 -11.84
CA THR A 15 1.85 4.06 -11.82
C THR A 15 1.82 2.54 -11.61
N TYR A 16 2.76 1.79 -12.17
CA TYR A 16 2.89 0.34 -11.99
C TYR A 16 3.16 -0.01 -10.52
N TYR A 17 4.14 0.65 -9.90
CA TYR A 17 4.41 0.46 -8.47
C TYR A 17 3.25 0.93 -7.59
N ALA A 18 2.60 2.05 -7.91
CA ALA A 18 1.43 2.50 -7.16
C ALA A 18 0.25 1.51 -7.22
N LEU A 19 0.00 0.90 -8.39
CA LEU A 19 -1.03 -0.14 -8.53
C LEU A 19 -0.67 -1.40 -7.74
N ILE A 20 0.59 -1.84 -7.80
CA ILE A 20 1.08 -2.97 -7.02
C ILE A 20 0.91 -2.73 -5.52
N MET A 21 1.33 -1.56 -5.02
CA MET A 21 1.18 -1.19 -3.62
C MET A 21 -0.29 -1.19 -3.18
N THR A 22 -1.20 -0.74 -4.05
CA THR A 22 -2.64 -0.76 -3.79
C THR A 22 -3.18 -2.18 -3.71
N VAL A 23 -2.82 -3.06 -4.64
CA VAL A 23 -3.27 -4.46 -4.64
C VAL A 23 -2.75 -5.21 -3.40
N TYR A 24 -1.47 -5.08 -3.08
CA TYR A 24 -0.90 -5.74 -1.90
C TYR A 24 -1.52 -5.25 -0.59
N THR A 25 -1.78 -3.95 -0.45
CA THR A 25 -2.44 -3.44 0.75
C THR A 25 -3.86 -3.98 0.90
N TRP A 26 -4.63 -4.12 -0.18
CA TRP A 26 -5.96 -4.74 -0.10
C TRP A 26 -5.91 -6.23 0.23
N ILE A 27 -4.96 -6.97 -0.33
CA ILE A 27 -4.77 -8.39 -0.01
C ILE A 27 -4.39 -8.55 1.47
N ALA A 28 -3.47 -7.74 1.98
CA ALA A 28 -3.09 -7.75 3.39
C ALA A 28 -4.28 -7.46 4.32
N LYS A 29 -5.08 -6.44 3.99
CA LYS A 29 -6.32 -6.12 4.73
C LYS A 29 -7.32 -7.28 4.73
N GLY A 30 -7.50 -7.94 3.58
CA GLY A 30 -8.36 -9.13 3.47
C GLY A 30 -7.85 -10.30 4.32
N ALA A 31 -6.55 -10.54 4.34
CA ALA A 31 -5.93 -11.58 5.17
C ALA A 31 -6.11 -11.29 6.67
N TRP A 32 -5.87 -10.05 7.12
CA TRP A 32 -6.08 -9.68 8.52
C TRP A 32 -7.53 -9.79 8.97
N PHE A 33 -8.47 -9.47 8.08
CA PHE A 33 -9.89 -9.69 8.33
C PHE A 33 -10.20 -11.17 8.54
N ALA A 34 -9.69 -12.06 7.68
CA ALA A 34 -9.87 -13.50 7.81
C ALA A 34 -9.20 -14.08 9.09
N LEU A 35 -8.13 -13.45 9.55
CA LEU A 35 -7.40 -13.82 10.77
C LEU A 35 -8.01 -13.21 12.06
N GLY A 36 -9.07 -12.41 11.96
CA GLY A 36 -9.79 -11.86 13.11
C GLY A 36 -9.10 -10.67 13.79
N TYR A 37 -8.26 -9.92 13.08
CA TYR A 37 -7.63 -8.72 13.63
C TYR A 37 -8.69 -7.63 13.93
N PRO A 38 -8.44 -6.73 14.89
CA PRO A 38 -9.36 -5.66 15.21
C PRO A 38 -9.71 -4.79 13.99
N TYR A 39 -10.96 -4.38 13.86
CA TYR A 39 -11.42 -3.57 12.71
C TYR A 39 -10.66 -2.25 12.58
N ASP A 40 -10.37 -1.60 13.71
CA ASP A 40 -9.57 -0.36 13.75
C ASP A 40 -8.19 -0.62 13.12
N PHE A 41 -7.48 -1.66 13.52
CA PHE A 41 -6.19 -2.05 12.92
C PHE A 41 -6.26 -2.27 11.40
N ILE A 42 -7.37 -2.83 10.89
CA ILE A 42 -7.55 -3.12 9.47
C ILE A 42 -7.88 -1.84 8.67
N VAL A 43 -8.68 -0.93 9.23
CA VAL A 43 -9.22 0.23 8.49
C VAL A 43 -8.43 1.51 8.73
N THR A 44 -7.85 1.69 9.91
CA THR A 44 -7.03 2.84 10.29
C THR A 44 -5.57 2.40 10.42
N PRO A 45 -4.78 2.44 9.33
CA PRO A 45 -3.42 1.94 9.34
C PRO A 45 -2.43 2.95 9.96
N VAL A 46 -2.58 3.26 11.26
CA VAL A 46 -1.66 4.10 12.05
C VAL A 46 -0.21 3.58 12.01
N TRP A 47 -0.03 2.30 11.71
CA TRP A 47 1.28 1.65 11.57
C TRP A 47 2.04 2.08 10.31
N LEU A 48 1.38 2.49 9.22
CA LEU A 48 2.07 2.93 7.99
C LEU A 48 2.99 4.14 8.22
N PRO A 49 2.52 5.26 8.81
CA PRO A 49 3.40 6.38 9.14
C PRO A 49 4.52 5.99 10.11
N SER A 50 4.23 5.11 11.07
CA SER A 50 5.21 4.66 12.07
C SER A 50 6.33 3.81 11.44
N ALA A 51 5.99 2.92 10.50
CA ALA A 51 6.95 2.12 9.75
C ALA A 51 7.81 2.97 8.80
N MET A 52 7.24 4.00 8.18
CA MET A 52 7.99 4.95 7.35
C MET A 52 8.99 5.77 8.18
N LEU A 53 8.63 6.14 9.42
CA LEU A 53 9.56 6.79 10.34
C LEU A 53 10.68 5.85 10.79
N LEU A 54 10.38 4.59 11.07
CA LEU A 54 11.40 3.59 11.43
C LEU A 54 12.39 3.35 10.29
N ASP A 55 11.90 3.24 9.05
CA ASP A 55 12.75 3.10 7.86
C ASP A 55 13.66 4.32 7.68
N LEU A 56 13.13 5.54 7.86
CA LEU A 56 13.92 6.77 7.80
C LEU A 56 15.02 6.82 8.87
N VAL A 57 14.71 6.41 10.10
CA VAL A 57 15.68 6.34 11.20
C VAL A 57 16.75 5.28 10.92
N TYR A 58 16.35 4.11 10.42
CA TYR A 58 17.28 3.05 10.03
C TYR A 58 18.26 3.51 8.95
N TRP A 59 17.80 4.24 7.94
CA TRP A 59 18.67 4.79 6.89
C TRP A 59 19.55 5.97 7.34
N ALA A 60 19.27 6.56 8.50
CA ALA A 60 20.02 7.70 9.03
C ALA A 60 21.18 7.31 9.98
N THR A 61 21.44 6.01 10.17
CA THR A 61 22.49 5.49 11.08
C THR A 61 23.62 4.84 10.29
#